data_AF-A0A7K2XEN9-F1
#
_entry.id   AF-A0A7K2XEN9-F1
#
_cell.length_a   1.000
_cell.length_b   1.000
_cell.length_c   1.000
_cell.angle_alpha   90.00
_cell.angle_beta   90.00
_cell.angle_gamma   90.00
#
_symmetry.space_group_name_H-M   'P 1'
#
loop_
_entity.id
_entity.type
_entity.pdbx_description
1 polymer ?
#
loop_
_entity_poly.entity_id
_entity_poly.type
_entity_poly.pdbx_seq_one_letter_code
_entity_poly.pdbx_strand_id
1 'polypeptide(L)'
;MTQVTVRLPNGRLDITALNVSFAELPIASASPSVVRGFGGDLDELRETLRECFADGASWCQVGNTVHTVSDGYAEIRLVPQADTPNWHVDYFHAGWGSRDGKRIPPECRLQYARYVDRRSEAREACLQGKDLRAAAAKDGPEGVDRLVRHHCAQLAEWHEALDELIRSVQTASDLPEWAETAVKAELLDWHRTREYLTSAVLEYHHGDTGPRPETVWGNLCFEFSTTSLELVPDP
;
A
#
# COMPACT_ATOMS: atom_id res chain seq x y z
N MET A 1 25.63 -21.59 5.86
CA MET A 1 24.47 -21.72 4.97
C MET A 1 24.70 -20.84 3.76
N THR A 2 24.49 -21.38 2.57
CA THR A 2 25.01 -20.82 1.31
C THR A 2 24.22 -19.59 0.90
N GLN A 3 24.75 -18.42 1.26
CA GLN A 3 24.26 -17.10 0.90
C GLN A 3 24.61 -16.79 -0.56
N VAL A 4 23.71 -17.05 -1.49
CA VAL A 4 23.78 -16.38 -2.80
C VAL A 4 22.38 -16.04 -3.27
N THR A 5 21.90 -14.86 -2.90
CA THR A 5 20.80 -14.20 -3.61
C THR A 5 21.41 -13.44 -4.78
N VAL A 6 21.18 -13.91 -6.01
CA VAL A 6 21.60 -13.19 -7.21
C VAL A 6 20.57 -12.08 -7.47
N ARG A 7 21.04 -10.85 -7.69
CA ARG A 7 20.16 -9.77 -8.15
C ARG A 7 19.77 -10.01 -9.60
N LEU A 8 18.47 -10.11 -9.84
CA LEU A 8 17.86 -10.17 -11.15
C LEU A 8 17.57 -8.75 -11.68
N PRO A 9 17.26 -8.61 -12.98
CA PRO A 9 16.73 -7.36 -13.53
C PRO A 9 15.54 -6.83 -12.72
N ASN A 10 15.33 -5.52 -12.74
CA ASN A 10 14.26 -4.82 -12.00
C ASN A 10 14.35 -4.95 -10.46
N GLY A 11 15.54 -5.21 -9.92
CA GLY A 11 15.79 -5.21 -8.48
C GLY A 11 15.23 -6.42 -7.74
N ARG A 12 14.83 -7.48 -8.44
CA ARG A 12 14.35 -8.73 -7.84
C ARG A 12 15.51 -9.59 -7.33
N LEU A 13 15.23 -10.49 -6.40
CA LEU A 13 16.20 -11.45 -5.87
C LEU A 13 15.83 -12.87 -6.35
N ASP A 14 16.80 -13.59 -6.90
CA ASP A 14 16.66 -15.01 -7.23
C ASP A 14 16.60 -15.84 -5.95
N ILE A 15 15.54 -16.62 -5.79
CA ILE A 15 15.31 -17.54 -4.66
C ILE A 15 15.01 -18.97 -5.12
N THR A 16 15.35 -19.32 -6.37
CA THR A 16 15.14 -20.67 -6.92
C THR A 16 15.78 -21.77 -6.05
N ALA A 17 16.88 -21.47 -5.37
CA ALA A 17 17.57 -22.39 -4.45
C ALA A 17 16.71 -22.86 -3.26
N LEU A 18 15.61 -22.15 -2.92
CA LEU A 18 14.70 -22.57 -1.85
C LEU A 18 13.87 -23.79 -2.21
N ASN A 19 13.75 -24.10 -3.51
CA ASN A 19 13.00 -25.25 -4.03
C ASN A 19 11.58 -25.33 -3.46
N VAL A 20 10.82 -24.24 -3.62
CA VAL A 20 9.41 -24.12 -3.25
C VAL A 20 8.59 -23.89 -4.52
N SER A 21 7.40 -24.47 -4.57
CA SER A 21 6.49 -24.37 -5.72
C SER A 21 5.06 -24.17 -5.26
N PHE A 22 4.25 -23.51 -6.07
CA PHE A 22 2.81 -23.41 -5.90
C PHE A 22 2.11 -23.70 -7.22
N ALA A 23 1.05 -24.52 -7.19
CA ALA A 23 0.32 -24.98 -8.36
C ALA A 23 1.26 -25.49 -9.49
N GLU A 24 2.20 -26.36 -9.12
CA GLU A 24 3.21 -26.97 -10.01
C GLU A 24 4.23 -25.99 -10.64
N LEU A 25 4.16 -24.70 -10.33
CA LEU A 25 5.12 -23.70 -10.81
C LEU A 25 6.11 -23.32 -9.71
N PRO A 26 7.40 -23.14 -10.03
CA PRO A 26 8.40 -22.78 -9.04
C PRO A 26 8.22 -21.32 -8.58
N ILE A 27 8.49 -21.09 -7.30
CA ILE A 27 8.64 -19.76 -6.74
C ILE A 27 10.11 -19.33 -6.93
N ALA A 28 10.37 -18.57 -8.00
CA ALA A 28 11.72 -18.36 -8.50
C ALA A 28 12.37 -17.05 -8.01
N SER A 29 11.57 -16.06 -7.63
CA SER A 29 12.11 -14.76 -7.24
C SER A 29 11.30 -14.11 -6.12
N ALA A 30 11.93 -13.18 -5.39
CA ALA A 30 11.29 -12.40 -4.35
C ALA A 30 11.67 -10.91 -4.45
N SER A 31 10.80 -10.04 -3.96
CA SER A 31 11.09 -8.63 -3.77
C SER A 31 12.10 -8.44 -2.62
N PRO A 32 13.01 -7.44 -2.69
CA PRO A 32 13.96 -7.18 -1.62
C PRO A 32 13.30 -6.88 -0.26
N SER A 33 12.11 -6.28 -0.26
CA SER A 33 11.32 -6.02 0.94
C SER A 33 10.95 -7.32 1.66
N VAL A 34 10.54 -8.36 0.92
CA VAL A 34 10.23 -9.68 1.47
C VAL A 34 11.45 -10.27 2.15
N VAL A 35 12.58 -10.37 1.45
CA VAL A 35 13.79 -10.96 2.03
C VAL A 35 14.27 -10.18 3.25
N ARG A 36 14.16 -8.84 3.26
CA ARG A 36 14.46 -8.02 4.44
C ARG A 36 13.49 -8.23 5.60
N GLY A 37 12.21 -8.49 5.31
CA GLY A 37 11.19 -8.77 6.32
C GLY A 37 11.52 -9.99 7.17
N PHE A 38 12.20 -10.98 6.58
CA PHE A 38 12.72 -12.16 7.27
C PHE A 38 14.16 -11.96 7.78
N GLY A 39 14.66 -10.72 7.88
CA GLY A 39 16.03 -10.45 8.35
C GLY A 39 17.13 -11.03 7.46
N GLY A 40 16.80 -11.46 6.23
CA GLY A 40 17.70 -12.21 5.36
C GLY A 40 17.76 -13.72 5.65
N ASP A 41 16.94 -14.23 6.57
CA ASP A 41 16.78 -15.66 6.83
C ASP A 41 15.95 -16.31 5.72
N LEU A 42 16.65 -16.96 4.80
CA LEU A 42 16.04 -17.63 3.65
C LEU A 42 15.42 -18.98 4.00
N ASP A 43 15.85 -19.61 5.10
CA ASP A 43 15.26 -20.87 5.56
C ASP A 43 13.90 -20.59 6.21
N GLU A 44 13.80 -19.51 7.00
CA GLU A 44 12.51 -19.04 7.55
C GLU A 44 11.54 -18.63 6.43
N LEU A 45 12.01 -17.88 5.43
CA LEU A 45 11.21 -17.54 4.25
C LEU A 45 10.71 -18.79 3.53
N ARG A 46 11.58 -19.80 3.36
CA ARG A 46 11.23 -21.07 2.70
C ARG A 46 10.11 -21.81 3.43
N GLU A 47 10.23 -21.97 4.75
CA GLU A 47 9.21 -22.67 5.53
C GLU A 47 7.90 -21.87 5.55
N THR A 48 7.98 -20.54 5.68
CA THR A 48 6.79 -19.68 5.62
C THR A 48 6.05 -19.81 4.29
N LEU A 49 6.77 -19.79 3.16
CA LEU A 49 6.15 -19.98 1.83
C LEU A 49 5.49 -21.35 1.69
N ARG A 50 6.06 -22.40 2.28
CA ARG A 50 5.44 -23.73 2.26
C ARG A 50 4.17 -23.78 3.09
N GLU A 51 4.19 -23.23 4.29
CA GLU A 51 3.05 -23.22 5.20
C GLU A 51 1.89 -22.38 4.65
N CYS A 52 2.19 -21.18 4.15
CA CYS A 52 1.19 -20.25 3.65
C CYS A 52 0.45 -20.73 2.39
N PHE A 53 1.07 -21.60 1.60
CA PHE A 53 0.53 -22.09 0.33
C PHE A 53 0.34 -23.61 0.30
N ALA A 54 0.36 -24.27 1.46
CA ALA A 54 0.04 -25.69 1.61
C ALA A 54 -1.44 -25.99 1.36
N ASP A 55 -1.75 -27.27 1.16
CA ASP A 55 -3.13 -27.75 1.12
C ASP A 55 -3.83 -27.45 2.46
N GLY A 56 -4.98 -26.77 2.40
CA GLY A 56 -5.74 -26.35 3.57
C GLY A 56 -5.27 -25.03 4.20
N ALA A 57 -4.22 -24.39 3.68
CA ALA A 57 -3.84 -23.05 4.09
C ALA A 57 -4.84 -22.00 3.60
N SER A 58 -4.93 -20.89 4.33
CA SER A 58 -5.82 -19.77 4.00
C SER A 58 -5.16 -18.86 2.97
N TRP A 59 -5.52 -19.03 1.70
CA TRP A 59 -5.15 -18.13 0.61
C TRP A 59 -6.35 -17.87 -0.31
N CYS A 60 -6.26 -16.83 -1.13
CA CYS A 60 -7.25 -16.52 -2.15
C CYS A 60 -6.61 -16.12 -3.48
N GLN A 61 -7.33 -16.37 -4.57
CA GLN A 61 -6.94 -15.91 -5.88
C GLN A 61 -7.56 -14.53 -6.16
N VAL A 62 -6.75 -13.61 -6.67
CA VAL A 62 -7.16 -12.26 -7.09
C VAL A 62 -6.64 -12.01 -8.50
N GLY A 63 -7.52 -12.11 -9.50
CA GLY A 63 -7.10 -12.15 -10.89
C GLY A 63 -6.12 -13.29 -11.16
N ASN A 64 -4.91 -12.95 -11.59
CA ASN A 64 -3.85 -13.93 -11.89
C ASN A 64 -2.85 -14.09 -10.73
N THR A 65 -3.09 -13.42 -9.60
CA THR A 65 -2.22 -13.42 -8.43
C THR A 65 -2.83 -14.24 -7.30
N VAL A 66 -2.00 -14.73 -6.39
CA VAL A 66 -2.41 -15.53 -5.23
C VAL A 66 -1.94 -14.85 -3.97
N HIS A 67 -2.83 -14.69 -3.00
CA HIS A 67 -2.59 -13.90 -1.80
C HIS A 67 -2.82 -14.78 -0.58
N THR A 68 -1.88 -14.80 0.35
CA THR A 68 -2.17 -15.32 1.69
C THR A 68 -3.26 -14.50 2.34
N VAL A 69 -4.14 -15.12 3.12
CA VAL A 69 -5.15 -14.42 3.91
C VAL A 69 -4.67 -14.40 5.36
N SER A 70 -4.34 -13.21 5.86
CA SER A 70 -3.94 -13.05 7.27
C SER A 70 -4.77 -11.97 7.95
N ASP A 71 -4.92 -12.06 9.28
CA ASP A 71 -5.49 -10.97 10.08
C ASP A 71 -4.51 -9.78 10.25
N GLY A 72 -3.28 -9.90 9.72
CA GLY A 72 -2.23 -8.88 9.78
C GLY A 72 -2.17 -7.96 8.56
N TYR A 73 -1.24 -7.01 8.60
CA TYR A 73 -1.12 -5.91 7.63
C TYR A 73 -0.25 -6.21 6.39
N ALA A 74 0.55 -7.28 6.41
CA ALA A 74 1.43 -7.64 5.31
C ALA A 74 1.20 -9.10 4.95
N GLU A 75 0.56 -9.31 3.81
CA GLU A 75 0.30 -10.61 3.22
C GLU A 75 1.39 -10.92 2.19
N ILE A 76 1.67 -12.20 2.00
CA ILE A 76 2.54 -12.67 0.94
C ILE A 76 1.69 -12.85 -0.31
N ARG A 77 2.15 -12.27 -1.42
CA ARG A 77 1.51 -12.41 -2.73
C ARG A 77 2.45 -13.09 -3.72
N LEU A 78 1.88 -14.02 -4.49
CA LEU A 78 2.51 -14.65 -5.64
C LEU A 78 2.00 -13.98 -6.92
N VAL A 79 2.92 -13.37 -7.65
CA VAL A 79 2.69 -12.69 -8.93
C VAL A 79 3.28 -13.54 -10.05
N PRO A 80 2.53 -13.85 -11.12
CA PRO A 80 3.07 -14.60 -12.23
C PRO A 80 4.10 -13.74 -12.98
N GLN A 81 5.23 -14.31 -13.33
CA GLN A 81 6.21 -13.63 -14.17
C GLN A 81 5.74 -13.62 -15.64
N ALA A 82 5.83 -12.47 -16.30
CA ALA A 82 5.34 -12.32 -17.68
C ALA A 82 6.11 -13.19 -18.70
N ASP A 83 7.41 -13.38 -18.47
CA ASP A 83 8.32 -13.99 -19.45
C ASP A 83 8.58 -15.48 -19.19
N THR A 84 8.26 -15.97 -17.99
CA THR A 84 8.56 -17.34 -17.56
C THR A 84 7.45 -17.89 -16.67
N PRO A 85 7.14 -19.20 -16.73
CA PRO A 85 6.08 -19.82 -15.93
C PRO A 85 6.51 -20.02 -14.48
N ASN A 86 6.86 -18.92 -13.80
CA ASN A 86 7.38 -18.90 -12.44
C ASN A 86 6.62 -17.86 -11.62
N TRP A 87 6.58 -18.07 -10.31
CA TRP A 87 6.06 -17.09 -9.36
C TRP A 87 7.15 -16.12 -8.88
N HIS A 88 6.75 -14.88 -8.68
CA HIS A 88 7.45 -13.85 -7.94
C HIS A 88 6.74 -13.59 -6.61
N VAL A 89 7.50 -13.54 -5.51
CA VAL A 89 6.99 -13.23 -4.18
C VAL A 89 7.14 -11.75 -3.90
N ASP A 90 6.06 -11.09 -3.51
CA ASP A 90 6.07 -9.74 -2.95
C ASP A 90 5.20 -9.64 -1.70
N TYR A 91 5.25 -8.48 -1.05
CA TYR A 91 4.30 -8.14 0.01
C TYR A 91 3.10 -7.42 -0.59
N PHE A 92 1.94 -7.68 -0.01
CA PHE A 92 0.70 -7.02 -0.35
C PHE A 92 -0.02 -6.58 0.93
N HIS A 93 -0.56 -5.36 0.92
CA HIS A 93 -1.00 -4.66 2.13
C HIS A 93 -2.50 -4.39 2.17
N ALA A 94 -3.33 -5.35 1.74
CA ALA A 94 -4.79 -5.24 1.88
C ALA A 94 -5.31 -5.81 3.20
N GLY A 95 -4.68 -6.86 3.73
CA GLY A 95 -5.15 -7.55 4.92
C GLY A 95 -6.52 -8.19 4.68
N TRP A 96 -6.60 -9.14 3.75
CA TRP A 96 -7.85 -9.84 3.40
C TRP A 96 -8.53 -10.52 4.60
N GLY A 97 -7.78 -10.94 5.61
CA GLY A 97 -8.33 -11.51 6.85
C GLY A 97 -8.88 -10.47 7.82
N SER A 98 -8.56 -9.18 7.64
CA SER A 98 -9.07 -8.10 8.49
C SER A 98 -10.60 -7.96 8.40
N ARG A 99 -11.19 -7.23 9.35
CA ARG A 99 -12.63 -6.92 9.35
C ARG A 99 -13.07 -6.27 8.04
N ASP A 100 -12.25 -5.37 7.50
CA ASP A 100 -12.57 -4.64 6.28
C ASP A 100 -12.30 -5.50 5.04
N GLY A 101 -11.19 -6.23 5.02
CA GLY A 101 -10.86 -7.19 3.94
C GLY A 101 -11.95 -8.25 3.74
N LYS A 102 -12.53 -8.78 4.84
CA LYS A 102 -13.63 -9.75 4.82
C LYS A 102 -14.94 -9.20 4.22
N ARG A 103 -15.12 -7.88 4.21
CA ARG A 103 -16.31 -7.22 3.64
C ARG A 103 -16.21 -7.03 2.13
N ILE A 104 -15.03 -7.18 1.55
CA ILE A 104 -14.80 -6.98 0.10
C ILE A 104 -15.27 -8.23 -0.67
N PRO A 105 -16.27 -8.10 -1.55
CA PRO A 105 -16.76 -9.21 -2.36
C PRO A 105 -15.65 -9.77 -3.26
N PRO A 106 -15.57 -11.09 -3.48
CA PRO A 106 -14.57 -11.72 -4.34
C PRO A 106 -14.41 -11.08 -5.73
N GLU A 107 -15.53 -10.70 -6.35
CA GLU A 107 -15.61 -10.06 -7.66
C GLU A 107 -15.01 -8.64 -7.70
N CYS A 108 -14.85 -7.98 -6.55
CA CYS A 108 -14.27 -6.63 -6.43
C CYS A 108 -12.81 -6.66 -5.95
N ARG A 109 -12.27 -7.82 -5.56
CA ARG A 109 -10.92 -7.92 -4.99
C ARG A 109 -9.84 -7.48 -5.96
N LEU A 110 -10.02 -7.69 -7.26
CA LEU A 110 -9.05 -7.27 -8.27
C LEU A 110 -8.95 -5.74 -8.35
N GLN A 111 -10.09 -5.05 -8.34
CA GLN A 111 -10.17 -3.60 -8.36
C GLN A 111 -9.55 -3.03 -7.08
N TYR A 112 -9.90 -3.60 -5.93
CA TYR A 112 -9.31 -3.20 -4.66
C TYR A 112 -7.80 -3.45 -4.59
N ALA A 113 -7.32 -4.58 -5.12
CA ALA A 113 -5.89 -4.88 -5.13
C ALA A 113 -5.09 -3.92 -6.00
N ARG A 114 -5.63 -3.52 -7.16
CA ARG A 114 -5.03 -2.47 -8.00
C ARG A 114 -4.96 -1.13 -7.28
N TYR A 115 -6.00 -0.79 -6.51
CA TYR A 115 -5.97 0.38 -5.66
C TYR A 115 -4.85 0.30 -4.61
N VAL A 116 -4.76 -0.82 -3.88
CA VAL A 116 -3.74 -1.02 -2.83
C VAL A 116 -2.32 -0.94 -3.40
N ASP A 117 -2.07 -1.51 -4.59
CA ASP A 117 -0.77 -1.42 -5.24
C ASP A 117 -0.39 0.05 -5.56
N ARG A 118 -1.29 0.79 -6.22
CA ARG A 118 -1.06 2.23 -6.51
C ARG A 118 -0.90 3.06 -5.24
N ARG A 119 -1.72 2.79 -4.23
CA ARG A 119 -1.63 3.45 -2.93
C ARG A 119 -0.29 3.18 -2.26
N SER A 120 0.22 1.95 -2.31
CA SER A 120 1.50 1.60 -1.71
C SER A 120 2.68 2.27 -2.40
N GLU A 121 2.57 2.55 -3.71
CA GLU A 121 3.55 3.36 -4.44
C GLU A 121 3.48 4.84 -4.03
N ALA A 122 2.28 5.34 -3.73
CA ALA A 122 2.03 6.74 -3.41
C ALA A 122 2.23 7.13 -1.93
N ARG A 123 2.20 6.18 -0.99
CA ARG A 123 2.11 6.50 0.46
C ARG A 123 3.49 6.61 1.10
N GLU A 124 3.88 7.82 1.46
CA GLU A 124 5.03 8.09 2.33
C GLU A 124 4.61 8.49 3.75
N ALA A 125 5.58 8.50 4.68
CA ALA A 125 5.35 8.93 6.05
C ALA A 125 4.98 10.42 6.12
N CYS A 126 4.20 10.81 7.14
CA CYS A 126 3.84 12.21 7.35
C CYS A 126 5.08 13.06 7.64
N LEU A 127 5.30 14.11 6.84
CA LEU A 127 6.37 15.08 7.07
C LEU A 127 6.16 15.89 8.35
N GLN A 128 7.27 16.24 8.98
CA GLN A 128 7.37 17.20 10.07
C GLN A 128 8.29 18.37 9.66
N GLY A 129 8.21 19.52 10.34
CA GLY A 129 9.07 20.67 10.01
C GLY A 129 10.57 20.36 10.17
N LYS A 130 10.94 19.40 11.04
CA LYS A 130 12.32 18.91 11.16
C LYS A 130 12.84 18.23 9.88
N ASP A 131 11.97 17.57 9.12
CA ASP A 131 12.34 16.86 7.89
C ASP A 131 12.62 17.87 6.77
N LEU A 132 11.82 18.94 6.71
CA LEU A 132 12.07 20.08 5.82
C LEU A 132 13.37 20.81 6.21
N ARG A 133 13.63 21.01 7.51
CA ARG A 133 14.91 21.57 7.97
C ARG A 133 16.12 20.69 7.59
N ALA A 134 15.97 19.36 7.64
CA ALA A 134 17.00 18.43 7.20
C ALA A 134 17.23 18.50 5.68
N ALA A 135 16.16 18.60 4.89
CA ALA A 135 16.26 18.81 3.44
C ALA A 135 16.94 20.15 3.10
N ALA A 136 16.59 21.22 3.83
CA ALA A 136 17.22 22.54 3.69
C ALA A 136 18.71 22.52 4.04
N ALA A 137 19.09 21.79 5.10
CA ALA A 137 20.49 21.66 5.49
C ALA A 137 21.33 20.92 4.44
N LYS A 138 20.72 19.98 3.71
CA LYS A 138 21.39 19.17 2.69
C LYS A 138 21.53 19.90 1.36
N ASP A 139 20.42 20.43 0.83
CA ASP A 139 20.33 20.93 -0.55
C ASP A 139 19.80 22.38 -0.63
N GLY A 140 19.72 23.08 0.51
CA GLY A 140 19.17 24.44 0.57
C GLY A 140 17.66 24.50 0.27
N PRO A 141 17.13 25.69 -0.06
CA PRO A 141 15.71 25.88 -0.35
C PRO A 141 15.17 24.98 -1.46
N GLU A 142 15.99 24.62 -2.46
CA GLU A 142 15.59 23.73 -3.54
C GLU A 142 15.33 22.29 -3.05
N GLY A 143 16.04 21.84 -2.01
CA GLY A 143 15.77 20.54 -1.38
C GLY A 143 14.40 20.47 -0.74
N VAL A 144 14.01 21.52 -0.02
CA VAL A 144 12.70 21.64 0.61
C VAL A 144 11.60 21.65 -0.44
N ASP A 145 11.77 22.47 -1.47
CA ASP A 145 10.81 22.59 -2.55
C ASP A 145 10.64 21.28 -3.32
N ARG A 146 11.71 20.54 -3.63
CA ARG A 146 11.63 19.20 -4.22
C ARG A 146 10.85 18.23 -3.32
N LEU A 147 11.15 18.21 -2.02
CA LEU A 147 10.50 17.31 -1.06
C LEU A 147 9.00 17.60 -0.92
N VAL A 148 8.63 18.88 -0.84
CA VAL A 148 7.22 19.31 -0.78
C VAL A 148 6.49 18.98 -2.09
N ARG A 149 7.10 19.27 -3.25
CA ARG A 149 6.51 18.92 -4.55
C ARG A 149 6.29 17.42 -4.70
N HIS A 150 7.25 16.61 -4.26
CA HIS A 150 7.12 15.15 -4.23
C HIS A 150 5.89 14.73 -3.41
N HIS A 151 5.76 15.21 -2.18
CA HIS A 151 4.62 14.87 -1.32
C HIS A 151 3.27 15.36 -1.86
N CYS A 152 3.24 16.52 -2.51
CA CYS A 152 2.03 16.99 -3.20
C CYS A 152 1.63 16.06 -4.37
N ALA A 153 2.60 15.62 -5.17
CA ALA A 153 2.35 14.69 -6.27
C ALA A 153 1.83 13.34 -5.75
N GLN A 154 2.42 12.83 -4.67
CA GLN A 154 1.99 11.59 -4.01
C GLN A 154 0.55 11.68 -3.46
N LEU A 155 0.17 12.80 -2.85
CA LEU A 155 -1.21 13.04 -2.42
C LEU A 155 -2.18 13.07 -3.62
N ALA A 156 -1.78 13.67 -4.74
CA ALA A 156 -2.59 13.67 -5.96
C ALA A 156 -2.76 12.24 -6.52
N GLU A 157 -1.67 11.47 -6.63
CA GLU A 157 -1.70 10.07 -7.09
C GLU A 157 -2.59 9.18 -6.21
N TRP A 158 -2.54 9.37 -4.88
CA TRP A 158 -3.43 8.64 -3.97
C TRP A 158 -4.89 9.00 -4.20
N HIS A 159 -5.22 10.29 -4.36
CA HIS A 159 -6.60 10.71 -4.65
C HIS A 159 -7.08 10.15 -5.99
N GLU A 160 -6.23 10.15 -7.02
CA GLU A 160 -6.56 9.55 -8.33
C GLU A 160 -6.74 8.04 -8.25
N ALA A 161 -5.95 7.33 -7.43
CA ALA A 161 -6.13 5.90 -7.20
C ALA A 161 -7.48 5.60 -6.51
N LEU A 162 -7.91 6.45 -5.58
CA LEU A 162 -9.23 6.35 -4.96
C LEU A 162 -10.36 6.60 -5.97
N ASP A 163 -10.22 7.64 -6.81
CA ASP A 163 -11.19 7.93 -7.88
C ASP A 163 -11.34 6.74 -8.85
N GLU A 164 -10.21 6.12 -9.23
CA GLU A 164 -10.23 4.91 -10.05
C GLU A 164 -10.97 3.76 -9.38
N LEU A 165 -10.72 3.52 -8.09
CA LEU A 165 -11.40 2.48 -7.34
C LEU A 165 -12.91 2.72 -7.36
N ILE A 166 -13.35 3.91 -6.97
CA ILE A 166 -14.76 4.33 -6.94
C ILE A 166 -15.42 4.06 -8.29
N ARG A 167 -14.83 4.59 -9.36
CA ARG A 167 -15.36 4.42 -10.72
C ARG A 167 -15.41 2.96 -11.17
N SER A 168 -14.48 2.13 -10.70
CA SER A 168 -14.42 0.70 -11.08
C SER A 168 -15.41 -0.19 -10.35
N VAL A 169 -15.90 0.22 -9.16
CA VAL A 169 -16.82 -0.57 -8.33
C VAL A 169 -18.22 0.02 -8.25
N GLN A 170 -18.38 1.26 -8.71
CA GLN A 170 -19.67 1.91 -8.82
C GLN A 170 -20.47 1.29 -9.97
N THR A 171 -21.58 0.65 -9.64
CA THR A 171 -22.46 -0.03 -10.60
C THR A 171 -23.71 0.78 -10.94
N ALA A 172 -24.09 1.74 -10.08
CA ALA A 172 -25.21 2.66 -10.23
C ALA A 172 -24.88 4.03 -9.57
N SER A 173 -25.88 4.82 -9.17
CA SER A 173 -25.63 6.10 -8.49
C SER A 173 -24.93 5.94 -7.13
N ASP A 174 -25.07 4.79 -6.48
CA ASP A 174 -24.58 4.55 -5.13
C ASP A 174 -23.32 3.67 -5.13
N LEU A 175 -22.43 3.93 -4.17
CA LEU A 175 -21.29 3.07 -3.89
C LEU A 175 -21.72 1.88 -3.03
N PRO A 176 -21.14 0.69 -3.24
CA PRO A 176 -21.31 -0.42 -2.29
C PRO A 176 -20.84 -0.04 -0.89
N GLU A 177 -21.54 -0.49 0.17
CA GLU A 177 -21.24 -0.17 1.58
C GLU A 177 -19.78 -0.45 1.96
N TRP A 178 -19.22 -1.56 1.47
CA TRP A 178 -17.82 -1.93 1.72
C TRP A 178 -16.85 -0.88 1.12
N ALA A 179 -17.16 -0.38 -0.08
CA ALA A 179 -16.34 0.57 -0.80
C ALA A 179 -16.47 1.96 -0.16
N GLU A 180 -17.68 2.36 0.23
CA GLU A 180 -17.91 3.60 0.95
C GLU A 180 -17.13 3.62 2.28
N THR A 181 -17.20 2.54 3.06
CA THR A 181 -16.46 2.41 4.32
C THR A 181 -14.94 2.51 4.10
N ALA A 182 -14.42 1.76 3.13
CA ALA A 182 -12.99 1.77 2.81
C ALA A 182 -12.53 3.16 2.34
N VAL A 183 -13.25 3.78 1.41
CA VAL A 183 -12.93 5.11 0.89
C VAL A 183 -12.98 6.16 1.99
N LYS A 184 -13.97 6.13 2.89
CA LYS A 184 -14.04 7.07 4.02
C LYS A 184 -12.82 6.96 4.94
N ALA A 185 -12.38 5.74 5.27
CA ALA A 185 -11.18 5.52 6.07
C ALA A 185 -9.91 6.05 5.37
N GLU A 186 -9.80 5.85 4.06
CA GLU A 186 -8.68 6.34 3.25
C GLU A 186 -8.68 7.86 3.12
N LEU A 187 -9.84 8.49 2.91
CA LEU A 187 -9.99 9.94 2.86
C LEU A 187 -9.61 10.61 4.18
N LEU A 188 -9.93 10.00 5.33
CA LEU A 188 -9.48 10.48 6.63
C LEU A 188 -7.95 10.49 6.75
N ASP A 189 -7.29 9.42 6.29
CA ASP A 189 -5.83 9.33 6.35
C ASP A 189 -5.15 10.23 5.31
N TRP A 190 -5.73 10.35 4.12
CA TRP A 190 -5.31 11.31 3.10
C TRP A 190 -5.39 12.74 3.61
N HIS A 191 -6.54 13.12 4.18
CA HIS A 191 -6.76 14.45 4.77
C HIS A 191 -5.75 14.73 5.87
N ARG A 192 -5.58 13.78 6.80
CA ARG A 192 -4.59 13.86 7.86
C ARG A 192 -3.19 14.13 7.29
N THR A 193 -2.78 13.39 6.27
CA THR A 193 -1.46 13.51 5.63
C THR A 193 -1.28 14.87 4.96
N ARG A 194 -2.30 15.38 4.26
CA ARG A 194 -2.30 16.73 3.69
C ARG A 194 -2.14 17.82 4.76
N GLU A 195 -2.83 17.67 5.89
CA GLU A 195 -2.72 18.60 7.01
C GLU A 195 -1.33 18.51 7.69
N TYR A 196 -0.70 17.32 7.73
CA TYR A 196 0.69 17.18 8.18
C TYR A 196 1.66 17.92 7.26
N LEU A 197 1.52 17.78 5.95
CA LEU A 197 2.34 18.52 4.98
C LEU A 197 2.20 20.03 5.15
N THR A 198 0.96 20.52 5.28
CA THR A 198 0.68 21.95 5.50
C THR A 198 1.32 22.44 6.79
N SER A 199 1.19 21.68 7.87
CA SER A 199 1.76 22.00 9.17
C SER A 199 3.29 22.00 9.14
N ALA A 200 3.91 21.03 8.45
CA ALA A 200 5.36 20.97 8.29
C ALA A 200 5.91 22.19 7.55
N VAL A 201 5.23 22.63 6.49
CA VAL A 201 5.59 23.83 5.73
C VAL A 201 5.46 25.10 6.60
N LEU A 202 4.37 25.22 7.37
CA LEU A 202 4.19 26.33 8.32
C LEU A 202 5.30 26.36 9.38
N GLU A 203 5.58 25.21 10.01
CA GLU A 203 6.63 25.08 11.03
C GLU A 203 8.00 25.45 10.46
N TYR A 204 8.30 25.02 9.23
CA TYR A 204 9.55 25.34 8.56
C TYR A 204 9.73 26.84 8.30
N HIS A 205 8.69 27.52 7.84
CA HIS A 205 8.77 28.95 7.49
C HIS A 205 8.61 29.90 8.68
N HIS A 206 7.83 29.51 9.69
CA HIS A 206 7.38 30.43 10.73
C HIS A 206 7.63 29.93 12.16
N GLY A 207 8.25 28.76 12.31
CA GLY A 207 8.47 28.13 13.62
C GLY A 207 7.23 27.42 14.14
N ASP A 208 7.34 26.82 15.32
CA ASP A 208 6.25 26.10 15.96
C ASP A 208 5.03 27.00 16.16
N THR A 209 3.91 26.64 15.51
CA THR A 209 2.65 27.37 15.58
C THR A 209 1.81 27.00 16.80
N GLY A 210 2.35 26.19 17.71
CA GLY A 210 1.64 25.67 18.88
C GLY A 210 0.91 24.35 18.58
N PRO A 211 0.11 23.84 19.55
CA PRO A 211 -0.55 22.55 19.41
C PRO A 211 -1.49 22.54 18.22
N ARG A 212 -1.34 21.51 17.39
CA ARG A 212 -2.17 21.29 16.22
C ARG A 212 -3.62 21.04 16.66
N PRO A 213 -4.61 21.73 16.07
CA PRO A 213 -6.00 21.34 16.29
C PRO A 213 -6.18 19.93 15.73
N GLU A 214 -6.76 19.04 16.53
CA GLU A 214 -7.39 17.86 15.94
C GLU A 214 -8.49 18.36 14.99
N THR A 215 -8.59 17.78 13.79
CA THR A 215 -9.71 18.06 12.90
C THR A 215 -10.96 17.48 13.57
N VAL A 216 -11.60 18.28 14.41
CA VAL A 216 -12.87 17.96 15.05
C VAL A 216 -13.88 18.96 14.49
N TRP A 217 -14.84 18.45 13.72
CA TRP A 217 -16.08 19.10 13.30
C TRP A 217 -16.13 19.83 11.94
N GLY A 218 -16.94 19.25 11.04
CA GLY A 218 -17.39 19.76 9.74
C GLY A 218 -17.59 18.60 8.77
N ASN A 219 -18.68 18.59 7.99
CA ASN A 219 -18.79 17.65 6.88
C ASN A 219 -17.71 18.02 5.85
N LEU A 220 -16.74 17.14 5.62
CA LEU A 220 -15.78 17.31 4.52
C LEU A 220 -16.37 16.62 3.30
N CYS A 221 -16.68 17.40 2.26
CA CYS A 221 -17.08 16.86 0.97
C CYS A 221 -15.84 16.65 0.09
N PHE A 222 -15.65 15.43 -0.39
CA PHE A 222 -14.64 15.07 -1.37
C PHE A 222 -15.30 14.82 -2.71
N GLU A 223 -14.88 15.56 -3.73
CA GLU A 223 -15.36 15.43 -5.10
C GLU A 223 -14.55 14.39 -5.84
N PHE A 224 -15.24 13.39 -6.40
CA PHE A 224 -14.70 12.41 -7.33
C PHE A 224 -15.31 12.61 -8.71
N SER A 225 -14.74 11.95 -9.72
CA SER A 225 -15.18 12.10 -11.11
C SER A 225 -16.64 11.66 -11.33
N THR A 226 -17.15 10.76 -10.50
CA THR A 226 -18.47 10.13 -10.65
C THR A 226 -19.41 10.36 -9.48
N THR A 227 -18.93 10.88 -8.34
CA THR A 227 -19.74 11.09 -7.13
C THR A 227 -19.04 12.05 -6.16
N SER A 228 -19.73 12.46 -5.11
CA SER A 228 -19.18 13.21 -3.98
C SER A 228 -19.37 12.42 -2.70
N LEU A 229 -18.37 12.39 -1.82
CA LEU A 229 -18.44 11.70 -0.54
C LEU A 229 -18.29 12.66 0.62
N GLU A 230 -19.26 12.61 1.55
CA GLU A 230 -19.18 13.33 2.81
C GLU A 230 -18.53 12.46 3.89
N LEU A 231 -17.44 12.97 4.47
CA LEU A 231 -16.96 12.51 5.77
C LEU A 231 -17.78 13.19 6.86
N VAL A 232 -18.74 12.43 7.40
CA VAL A 232 -19.49 12.80 8.61
C VAL A 232 -18.81 12.12 9.80
N PRO A 233 -18.50 12.84 10.89
CA PRO A 233 -17.99 12.20 12.10
C PRO A 233 -18.98 11.16 12.61
N ASP A 234 -18.51 9.96 12.99
CA ASP A 234 -19.35 9.04 13.75
C ASP A 234 -19.75 9.73 15.07
N PRO A 235 -21.05 9.68 15.45
CA PRO A 235 -21.57 10.34 16.64
C PRO A 235 -20.99 9.83 17.96
#